data_AF-A0A4R9JUM4-F1
#
_entry.id   AF-A0A4R9JUM4-F1
#
_cell.length_a   1.000
_cell.length_b   1.000
_cell.length_c   1.000
_cell.angle_alpha   90.00
_cell.angle_beta   90.00
_cell.angle_gamma   90.00
#
_symmetry.space_group_name_H-M   'P 1'
#
loop_
_entity.id
_entity.type
_entity.pdbx_description
1 polymer ?
#
loop_
_entity_poly.entity_id
_entity_poly.type
_entity_poly.pdbx_seq_one_letter_code
_entity_poly.pdbx_strand_id
1 'polypeptide(L)'
;MNSKNHKKWEELLNDSNFESRIVTGTQTRIRNYKRKRNLVFSISATILVLITFSFYQWVIEPNEMVNNMSDLVEELSSESIVSLSFD
;
A
#
# COMPACT_ATOMS: atom_id res chain seq x y z
N MET A 1 46.23 24.88 15.52
CA MET A 1 44.89 24.63 14.95
C MET A 1 44.95 24.93 13.46
N ASN A 2 44.67 23.92 12.62
CA ASN A 2 44.89 23.98 11.18
C ASN A 2 43.63 24.50 10.47
N SER A 3 43.64 25.75 10.01
CA SER A 3 42.51 26.41 9.33
C SER A 3 42.38 25.93 7.89
N LYS A 4 42.08 24.64 7.67
CA LYS A 4 41.93 24.07 6.32
C LYS A 4 40.63 24.49 5.59
N ASN A 5 39.74 25.24 6.24
CA ASN A 5 38.41 25.55 5.69
C ASN A 5 38.20 27.00 5.23
N HIS A 6 39.11 27.93 5.49
CA HIS A 6 38.86 29.33 5.13
C HIS A 6 38.83 29.56 3.61
N LYS A 7 39.72 28.90 2.86
CA LYS A 7 39.77 28.97 1.39
C LYS A 7 38.57 28.32 0.70
N LYS A 8 37.90 27.39 1.41
CA LYS A 8 36.81 26.60 0.84
C LYS A 8 35.54 27.44 0.66
N TRP A 9 35.28 28.40 1.55
CA TRP A 9 34.10 29.27 1.43
C TRP A 9 34.21 30.28 0.30
N GLU A 10 35.40 30.84 0.08
CA GLU A 10 35.67 31.74 -1.04
C GLU A 10 35.59 31.00 -2.38
N GLU A 11 36.11 29.77 -2.47
CA GLU A 11 35.95 28.92 -3.66
C GLU A 11 34.49 28.56 -3.94
N LEU A 12 33.66 28.35 -2.91
CA LEU A 12 32.23 28.07 -3.07
C LEU A 12 31.42 29.30 -3.50
N LEU A 13 31.81 30.51 -3.08
CA LEU A 13 31.21 31.77 -3.53
C LEU A 13 31.55 32.10 -4.99
N ASN A 14 32.69 31.60 -5.48
CA ASN A 14 33.12 31.78 -6.86
C ASN A 14 32.63 30.64 -7.80
N ASP A 15 32.06 29.57 -7.24
CA ASP A 15 31.49 28.46 -8.00
C ASP A 15 30.04 28.79 -8.41
N SER A 16 29.88 29.23 -9.67
CA SER A 16 28.58 29.54 -10.27
C SER A 16 27.60 28.36 -10.28
N ASN A 17 28.09 27.13 -10.11
CA ASN A 17 27.28 25.92 -10.11
C ASN A 17 27.02 25.37 -8.70
N PHE A 18 27.46 26.06 -7.65
CA PHE A 18 27.33 25.61 -6.28
C PHE A 18 25.86 25.37 -5.88
N GLU A 19 24.98 26.34 -6.15
CA GLU A 19 23.55 26.21 -5.86
C GLU A 19 22.92 25.06 -6.65
N SER A 20 23.25 24.95 -7.94
CA SER A 20 22.77 23.88 -8.81
C SER A 20 23.15 22.49 -8.29
N ARG A 21 24.37 22.32 -7.78
CA ARG A 21 24.83 21.06 -7.18
C ARG A 21 24.09 20.72 -5.89
N ILE A 22 23.80 21.72 -5.04
CA ILE A 22 23.01 21.52 -3.83
C ILE A 22 21.57 21.14 -4.18
N VAL A 23 20.94 21.87 -5.10
CA VAL A 23 19.57 21.60 -5.55
C VAL A 23 19.47 20.21 -6.16
N THR A 24 20.37 19.87 -7.08
CA THR A 24 20.40 18.56 -7.76
C THR A 24 20.66 17.43 -6.78
N GLY A 25 21.61 17.61 -5.85
CA GLY A 25 21.91 16.63 -4.80
C GLY A 25 20.71 16.40 -3.87
N THR A 26 20.02 17.47 -3.49
CA THR A 26 18.85 17.41 -2.61
C THR A 26 17.65 16.79 -3.31
N GLN A 27 17.36 17.20 -4.55
CA GLN A 27 16.30 16.61 -5.37
C GLN A 27 16.55 15.12 -5.61
N THR A 28 17.79 14.72 -5.89
CA THR A 28 18.15 13.30 -6.07
C THR A 28 17.92 12.49 -4.81
N ARG A 29 18.31 13.02 -3.63
CA ARG A 29 18.06 12.38 -2.34
C ARG A 29 16.57 12.22 -2.05
N ILE A 30 15.77 13.27 -2.26
CA ILE A 30 14.32 13.24 -2.05
C ILE A 30 13.66 12.24 -3.01
N ARG A 31 14.04 12.25 -4.29
CA ARG A 31 13.54 11.32 -5.30
C ARG A 31 13.85 9.86 -4.92
N ASN A 32 15.07 9.59 -4.49
CA ASN A 32 15.48 8.25 -4.07
C ASN A 32 14.72 7.79 -2.82
N TYR A 33 14.53 8.67 -1.84
CA TYR A 33 13.74 8.38 -0.64
C TYR A 33 12.28 8.08 -0.99
N LYS A 34 11.65 8.92 -1.82
CA LYS A 34 10.27 8.73 -2.30
C LYS A 34 10.11 7.41 -3.05
N ARG A 35 11.06 7.06 -3.92
CA ARG A 35 11.05 5.78 -4.66
C ARG A 35 11.15 4.59 -3.71
N LYS A 36 12.06 4.61 -2.74
CA LYS A 36 12.19 3.55 -1.73
C LYS A 36 10.92 3.41 -0.89
N ARG A 37 10.35 4.52 -0.43
CA ARG A 37 9.10 4.52 0.34
C ARG A 37 7.94 3.93 -0.46
N ASN A 38 7.78 4.34 -1.73
CA ASN A 38 6.72 3.82 -2.58
C ASN A 38 6.89 2.31 -2.85
N LEU A 39 8.14 1.84 -3.00
CA LEU A 39 8.43 0.42 -3.17
C LEU A 39 8.07 -0.38 -1.91
N VAL A 40 8.45 0.10 -0.73
CA VAL A 40 8.09 -0.52 0.55
C VAL A 40 6.57 -0.53 0.75
N PHE A 41 5.89 0.58 0.45
CA PHE A 41 4.44 0.67 0.53
C PHE A 41 3.76 -0.30 -0.45
N SER A 42 4.24 -0.38 -1.69
CA SER A 42 3.70 -1.31 -2.68
C SER A 42 3.88 -2.76 -2.25
N ILE A 43 5.06 -3.15 -1.75
CA ILE A 43 5.31 -4.51 -1.30
C ILE A 43 4.43 -4.85 -0.10
N SER A 44 4.36 -3.96 0.90
CA SER A 44 3.52 -4.19 2.08
C SER A 44 2.03 -4.28 1.73
N ALA A 45 1.54 -3.43 0.83
CA ALA A 45 0.17 -3.52 0.33
C ALA A 45 -0.10 -4.85 -0.38
N THR A 46 0.80 -5.30 -1.25
CA THR A 46 0.67 -6.60 -1.94
C THR A 46 0.64 -7.76 -0.94
N ILE A 47 1.53 -7.76 0.05
CA ILE A 47 1.57 -8.78 1.10
C ILE A 47 0.25 -8.79 1.87
N LEU A 48 -0.28 -7.62 2.23
CA LEU A 48 -1.53 -7.51 2.97
C LEU A 48 -2.71 -8.07 2.16
N VAL A 49 -2.80 -7.76 0.87
CA VAL A 49 -3.83 -8.33 -0.02
C VAL A 49 -3.72 -9.85 -0.09
N LEU A 50 -2.52 -10.41 -0.23
CA LEU A 50 -2.31 -11.86 -0.27
C LEU A 50 -2.74 -12.52 1.04
N ILE A 51 -2.36 -11.94 2.19
CA ILE A 51 -2.77 -12.42 3.51
C ILE A 51 -4.29 -12.42 3.62
N THR A 52 -4.95 -11.30 3.31
CA THR A 52 -6.41 -11.19 3.40
C THR A 52 -7.10 -12.20 2.49
N PHE A 53 -6.61 -12.39 1.26
CA PHE A 53 -7.19 -13.36 0.33
C PHE A 53 -7.01 -14.80 0.83
N SER A 54 -5.83 -15.16 1.33
CA SER A 54 -5.59 -16.48 1.90
C SER A 54 -6.43 -16.73 3.16
N PHE A 55 -6.58 -15.74 4.04
CA PHE A 55 -7.47 -15.85 5.21
C PHE A 55 -8.93 -16.00 4.80
N TYR A 56 -9.39 -15.27 3.78
CA TYR A 56 -10.76 -15.41 3.28
C TYR A 56 -11.03 -16.84 2.80
N GLN A 57 -10.12 -17.42 2.01
CA GLN A 57 -10.24 -18.81 1.54
C GLN A 57 -10.15 -19.85 2.67
N TRP A 58 -9.44 -19.54 3.76
CA TRP A 58 -9.24 -20.47 4.87
C TRP A 58 -10.34 -20.40 5.94
N VAL A 59 -10.85 -19.20 6.23
CA VAL A 59 -11.90 -18.98 7.26
C VAL A 59 -13.30 -19.18 6.69
N ILE A 60 -13.52 -18.82 5.43
CA ILE A 60 -14.77 -19.04 4.72
C ILE A 60 -14.45 -20.08 3.64
N GLU A 61 -14.70 -21.34 3.94
CA GLU A 61 -14.63 -22.37 2.91
C GLU A 61 -15.69 -22.01 1.84
N PRO A 62 -15.30 -21.77 0.58
CA PRO A 62 -16.24 -21.34 -0.46
C PRO A 62 -17.43 -22.28 -0.62
N ASN A 63 -17.20 -23.56 -0.30
CA ASN A 63 -18.21 -24.62 -0.36
C ASN A 63 -19.31 -24.42 0.69
N GLU A 64 -18.98 -23.99 1.91
CA GLU A 64 -19.98 -23.73 2.95
C GLU A 64 -20.86 -22.53 2.58
N MET A 65 -20.26 -21.48 2.01
CA MET A 65 -21.00 -20.28 1.60
C MET A 65 -21.95 -20.56 0.42
N VAL A 66 -21.51 -21.36 -0.56
CA VAL A 66 -22.32 -21.75 -1.72
C VAL A 66 -23.46 -22.69 -1.31
N ASN A 67 -23.19 -23.64 -0.41
CA ASN A 67 -24.23 -24.55 0.10
C ASN A 67 -25.29 -23.77 0.88
N ASN A 68 -24.89 -22.90 1.81
CA ASN A 68 -25.83 -22.07 2.56
C ASN A 68 -26.64 -21.11 1.65
N MET A 69 -26.05 -20.59 0.58
CA MET A 69 -26.78 -19.81 -0.42
C MET A 69 -27.75 -20.66 -1.24
N SER A 70 -27.36 -21.90 -1.59
CA SER A 70 -28.25 -22.85 -2.27
C SER A 70 -29.46 -23.16 -1.40
N ASP A 71 -29.25 -23.42 -0.11
CA ASP A 71 -30.32 -23.71 0.85
C ASP A 71 -31.29 -22.53 1.00
N LEU A 72 -30.77 -21.29 1.09
CA LEU A 72 -31.59 -20.08 1.14
C LEU A 72 -32.36 -19.84 -0.16
N VAL A 73 -31.76 -20.11 -1.32
CA VAL A 73 -32.43 -19.99 -2.62
C VAL A 73 -33.50 -21.05 -2.78
N GLU A 74 -33.25 -22.27 -2.32
CA GLU A 74 -34.23 -23.36 -2.31
C GLU A 74 -35.40 -23.03 -1.38
N GLU A 75 -35.16 -22.49 -0.19
CA GLU A 75 -36.21 -22.04 0.73
C GLU A 75 -37.06 -20.89 0.15
N LEU A 76 -36.43 -19.92 -0.51
CA LEU A 76 -37.12 -18.79 -1.14
C LEU A 76 -37.87 -19.17 -2.43
N SER A 77 -37.40 -20.19 -3.15
CA SER A 77 -38.02 -20.66 -4.40
C SER A 77 -39.06 -21.76 -4.21
N SER A 78 -39.07 -22.43 -3.06
CA SER A 78 -40.00 -23.54 -2.75
C SER A 78 -41.37 -23.11 -2.21
N GLU A 79 -41.77 -21.84 -2.39
CA GLU A 79 -43.06 -21.33 -1.87
C GLU A 79 -43.26 -21.53 -0.35
N SER A 80 -42.18 -21.51 0.45
CA SER A 80 -42.25 -21.52 1.92
C SER A 80 -42.67 -20.17 2.53
N ILE A 81 -42.88 -19.13 1.72
CA ILE A 81 -43.56 -17.89 2.14
C ILE A 81 -45.09 -18.10 2.11
N VAL A 82 -45.59 -19.20 2.69
CA VAL A 82 -47.03 -19.48 2.81
C VAL A 82 -47.48 -19.70 4.26
N SER A 83 -46.61 -19.57 5.28
CA SER A 83 -47.07 -19.75 6.68
C SER A 83 -46.56 -18.74 7.71
N LEU A 84 -46.14 -17.53 7.30
CA LEU A 84 -45.86 -16.42 8.24
C LEU A 84 -46.95 -15.32 8.25
N SER A 85 -48.13 -15.61 7.71
CA SER A 85 -49.31 -14.75 7.89
C SER A 85 -50.55 -15.58 8.25
N PHE A 86 -51.10 -15.28 9.44
CA PHE A 86 -52.35 -15.75 10.06
C PHE A 86 -52.30 -17.09 10.82
N ASP A 87 -51.89 -17.03 12.10
CA ASP A 87 -52.83 -16.89 13.24
C ASP A 87 -52.19 -16.04 14.34
#